data_AF-A0A8B7R8J8-F1
#
_entry.id   AF-A0A8B7R8J8-F1
#
_cell.length_a   1.000
_cell.length_b   1.000
_cell.length_c   1.000
_cell.angle_alpha   90.00
_cell.angle_beta   90.00
_cell.angle_gamma   90.00
#
_symmetry.space_group_name_H-M   'P 1'
#
loop_
_entity.id
_entity.type
_entity.pdbx_description
1 polymer ?
#
loop_
_entity_poly.entity_id
_entity_poly.type
_entity_poly.pdbx_seq_one_letter_code
_entity_poly.pdbx_strand_id
1 'polypeptide(L)'
;MSFLILHECFLFEGLQTTQNGRFYAISARFKPFSNKGKTLVIQYTVKHEQKMDCGGGYIKVFPADVDQKNLNGKSQYYIMFGPDICGFDIKQVHVILHFKNQYHSNKKPIRCKVDGFTHLYTLILRPDLTYEVKIDGQAIESGSIEYDWNLTSLKKMEKSLAESKDREQGREDKLQDWEKHFLDAGASKPSDWNSELDGDWQAPMLQKPPYQDGLKPEGIEKDVWLHQKMKNTNYLTEYDLSEFENIGAIGLELWQVRSGTIFDNFLITDDEEYAENFGKATWVETKGPEREMDDVQAKEELKRAREEDEEELLMDKFDGNENVFKRFHRRNEL
;
A
#
# COMPACT_ATOMS: atom_id res chain seq x y z
N MET A 1 -28.03 -52.47 -10.72
CA MET A 1 -26.71 -51.81 -10.72
C MET A 1 -26.95 -50.34 -10.44
N SER A 2 -26.88 -49.97 -9.16
CA SER A 2 -27.00 -48.58 -8.73
C SER A 2 -25.67 -47.89 -9.01
N PHE A 3 -25.68 -46.90 -9.89
CA PHE A 3 -24.57 -45.96 -10.03
C PHE A 3 -24.61 -45.02 -8.84
N LEU A 4 -23.65 -45.19 -7.93
CA LEU A 4 -23.25 -44.14 -7.00
C LEU A 4 -22.66 -43.01 -7.83
N ILE A 5 -23.48 -42.00 -8.10
CA ILE A 5 -22.99 -40.66 -8.42
C ILE A 5 -22.51 -40.11 -7.07
N LEU A 6 -21.24 -40.36 -6.74
CA LEU A 6 -20.55 -39.54 -5.76
C LEU A 6 -20.58 -38.13 -6.34
N HIS A 7 -21.39 -37.29 -5.70
CA HIS A 7 -21.47 -35.85 -5.90
C HIS A 7 -20.13 -35.30 -6.37
N GLU A 8 -20.12 -34.74 -7.57
CA GLU A 8 -19.07 -33.83 -8.01
C GLU A 8 -18.90 -32.80 -6.88
N CYS A 9 -17.80 -32.91 -6.14
CA CYS A 9 -17.29 -31.77 -5.41
C CYS A 9 -17.10 -30.67 -6.45
N PHE A 10 -17.91 -29.62 -6.37
CA PHE A 10 -17.59 -28.33 -6.98
C PHE A 10 -16.36 -27.79 -6.25
N LEU A 11 -15.20 -28.40 -6.52
CA LEU A 11 -13.88 -27.99 -6.08
C LEU A 11 -13.46 -26.85 -6.99
N PHE A 12 -13.79 -25.63 -6.61
CA PHE A 12 -13.11 -24.46 -7.14
C PHE A 12 -11.63 -24.57 -6.72
N GLU A 13 -10.74 -24.79 -7.69
CA GLU A 13 -9.29 -24.88 -7.47
C GLU A 13 -8.70 -23.47 -7.32
N GLY A 14 -7.92 -23.23 -6.27
CA GLY A 14 -7.26 -21.95 -6.01
C GLY A 14 -5.88 -22.10 -5.37
N LEU A 15 -5.15 -21.00 -5.26
CA LEU A 15 -3.83 -20.99 -4.64
C LEU A 15 -3.97 -20.98 -3.12
N GLN A 16 -3.71 -22.11 -2.47
CA GLN A 16 -3.79 -22.25 -1.02
C GLN A 16 -2.41 -22.17 -0.32
N THR A 17 -2.33 -21.44 0.78
CA THR A 17 -1.17 -21.51 1.68
C THR A 17 -1.21 -22.80 2.51
N THR A 18 -0.09 -23.52 2.62
CA THR A 18 -0.06 -24.89 3.20
C THR A 18 0.78 -25.06 4.46
N GLN A 19 1.67 -24.11 4.75
CA GLN A 19 2.61 -24.11 5.87
C GLN A 19 2.36 -22.94 6.83
N ASN A 20 2.21 -23.27 8.12
CA ASN A 20 2.10 -22.30 9.20
C ASN A 20 3.42 -21.55 9.45
N GLY A 21 3.33 -20.30 9.90
CA GLY A 21 4.46 -19.47 10.32
C GLY A 21 5.48 -19.23 9.20
N ARG A 22 4.98 -18.94 7.99
CA ARG A 22 5.83 -18.78 6.79
C ARG A 22 5.51 -17.50 6.02
N PHE A 23 6.56 -16.99 5.37
CA PHE A 23 6.44 -16.02 4.29
C PHE A 23 6.17 -16.75 2.98
N TYR A 24 5.20 -16.26 2.24
CA TYR A 24 4.85 -16.69 0.91
C TYR A 24 5.22 -15.59 -0.07
N ALA A 25 5.82 -15.97 -1.19
CA ALA A 25 6.14 -15.09 -2.30
C ALA A 25 5.86 -15.83 -3.60
N ILE A 26 4.82 -15.43 -4.33
CA ILE A 26 4.51 -15.92 -5.67
C ILE A 26 4.08 -14.76 -6.54
N SER A 27 4.45 -14.77 -7.81
CA SER A 27 4.08 -13.72 -8.75
C SER A 27 3.81 -14.28 -10.14
N ALA A 28 2.99 -13.55 -10.89
CA ALA A 28 2.65 -13.83 -12.27
C ALA A 28 2.87 -12.56 -13.12
N ARG A 29 3.53 -12.73 -14.26
CA ARG A 29 3.69 -11.69 -15.28
C ARG A 29 2.52 -11.71 -16.25
N PHE A 30 2.20 -10.54 -16.77
CA PHE A 30 1.27 -10.36 -17.88
C PHE A 30 1.82 -9.29 -18.85
N LYS A 31 1.10 -9.08 -19.95
CA LYS A 31 1.49 -8.09 -20.96
C LYS A 31 1.54 -6.70 -20.31
N PRO A 32 2.68 -5.99 -20.36
CA PRO A 32 2.79 -4.70 -19.71
C PRO A 32 1.81 -3.67 -20.27
N PHE A 33 1.22 -2.85 -19.40
CA PHE A 33 0.31 -1.78 -19.77
C PHE A 33 0.45 -0.58 -18.83
N SER A 34 -0.23 0.52 -19.17
CA SER A 34 -0.35 1.71 -18.32
C SER A 34 -1.82 2.05 -18.14
N ASN A 35 -2.20 2.53 -16.96
CA ASN A 35 -3.54 3.03 -16.68
C ASN A 35 -3.68 4.54 -16.87
N LYS A 36 -2.72 5.19 -17.54
CA LYS A 36 -2.78 6.62 -17.86
C LYS A 36 -4.07 6.99 -18.59
N GLY A 37 -4.82 7.94 -18.04
CA GLY A 37 -6.12 8.38 -18.58
C GLY A 37 -7.20 7.28 -18.63
N LYS A 38 -7.01 6.14 -17.97
CA LYS A 38 -7.94 5.01 -17.95
C LYS A 38 -8.27 4.59 -16.53
N THR A 39 -9.45 4.00 -16.35
CA THR A 39 -9.79 3.32 -15.10
C THR A 39 -8.92 2.07 -14.94
N LEU A 40 -8.50 1.77 -13.72
CA LEU A 40 -7.83 0.53 -13.34
C LEU A 40 -8.71 -0.18 -12.31
N VAL A 41 -9.16 -1.38 -12.68
CA VAL A 41 -9.92 -2.26 -11.81
C VAL A 41 -9.07 -3.48 -11.46
N ILE A 42 -8.92 -3.75 -10.17
CA ILE A 42 -8.21 -4.92 -9.65
C ILE A 42 -9.18 -5.68 -8.76
N GLN A 43 -9.43 -6.94 -9.12
CA GLN A 43 -10.40 -7.79 -8.45
C GLN A 43 -9.84 -9.19 -8.22
N TYR A 44 -10.13 -9.78 -7.07
CA TYR A 44 -9.77 -11.16 -6.74
C TYR A 44 -10.62 -11.68 -5.58
N THR A 45 -10.67 -12.99 -5.41
CA THR A 45 -11.35 -13.64 -4.28
C THR A 45 -10.36 -14.18 -3.27
N VAL A 46 -10.68 -14.03 -1.99
CA VAL A 46 -9.92 -14.59 -0.87
C VAL A 46 -10.86 -15.36 0.04
N LYS A 47 -10.46 -16.57 0.42
CA LYS A 47 -11.13 -17.38 1.43
C LYS A 47 -10.18 -17.67 2.57
N HIS A 48 -10.59 -17.35 3.79
CA HIS A 48 -9.85 -17.68 5.02
C HIS A 48 -10.48 -18.88 5.72
N GLU A 49 -10.49 -20.04 5.07
CA GLU A 49 -11.11 -21.29 5.56
C GLU A 49 -10.65 -21.67 6.97
N GLN A 50 -9.38 -21.41 7.27
CA GLN A 50 -8.78 -21.72 8.57
C GLN A 50 -9.23 -20.79 9.71
N LYS A 51 -10.11 -19.81 9.45
CA LYS A 51 -10.45 -18.70 10.36
C LYS A 51 -9.18 -17.97 10.82
N MET A 52 -8.62 -17.18 9.91
CA MET A 52 -7.33 -16.48 10.07
C MET A 52 -7.24 -15.69 11.38
N ASP A 53 -6.16 -15.90 12.12
CA ASP A 53 -5.81 -15.19 13.36
C ASP A 53 -4.82 -14.05 13.12
N CYS A 54 -3.72 -14.34 12.41
CA CYS A 54 -2.76 -13.34 11.96
C CYS A 54 -2.11 -13.73 10.62
N GLY A 55 -2.39 -12.96 9.58
CA GLY A 55 -1.78 -13.07 8.28
C GLY A 55 -2.36 -12.13 7.22
N GLY A 56 -1.58 -11.92 6.17
CA GLY A 56 -1.96 -11.12 5.01
C GLY A 56 -2.82 -11.91 4.03
N GLY A 57 -3.84 -11.24 3.49
CA GLY A 57 -4.66 -11.70 2.37
C GLY A 57 -4.63 -10.73 1.19
N TYR A 58 -3.59 -9.89 1.09
CA TYR A 58 -3.46 -8.85 0.08
C TYR A 58 -2.60 -9.26 -1.12
N ILE A 59 -2.81 -8.55 -2.22
CA ILE A 59 -2.01 -8.61 -3.44
C ILE A 59 -1.14 -7.36 -3.57
N LYS A 60 -0.05 -7.50 -4.33
CA LYS A 60 0.80 -6.41 -4.76
C LYS A 60 0.86 -6.37 -6.29
N VAL A 61 0.77 -5.19 -6.86
CA VAL A 61 0.94 -4.93 -8.29
C VAL A 61 2.31 -4.32 -8.51
N PHE A 62 3.07 -4.89 -9.43
CA PHE A 62 4.48 -4.59 -9.66
C PHE A 62 4.73 -4.07 -11.08
N PRO A 63 5.83 -3.33 -11.27
CA PRO A 63 6.29 -2.99 -12.60
C PRO A 63 6.76 -4.23 -13.38
N ALA A 64 6.78 -4.14 -14.71
CA ALA A 64 7.15 -5.26 -15.58
C ALA A 64 8.63 -5.69 -15.45
N ASP A 65 9.49 -4.88 -14.83
CA ASP A 65 10.92 -5.17 -14.64
C ASP A 65 11.22 -5.83 -13.28
N VAL A 66 10.20 -6.08 -12.43
CA VAL A 66 10.40 -6.71 -11.11
C VAL A 66 11.12 -8.05 -11.21
N ASP A 67 12.09 -8.32 -10.32
CA ASP A 67 12.73 -9.63 -10.24
C ASP A 67 11.86 -10.63 -9.47
N GLN A 68 11.03 -11.38 -10.20
CA GLN A 68 10.13 -12.39 -9.63
C GLN A 68 10.87 -13.52 -8.88
N LYS A 69 12.13 -13.83 -9.23
CA LYS A 69 12.88 -14.91 -8.56
C LYS A 69 13.34 -14.51 -7.17
N ASN A 70 13.54 -13.21 -6.95
CA ASN A 70 14.01 -12.64 -5.69
C ASN A 70 12.93 -11.75 -5.03
N LEU A 71 11.66 -12.04 -5.29
CA LEU A 71 10.53 -11.26 -4.77
C LEU A 71 10.52 -11.31 -3.23
N ASN A 72 10.48 -10.15 -2.58
CA ASN A 72 10.45 -10.03 -1.12
C ASN A 72 9.78 -8.72 -0.69
N GLY A 73 9.62 -8.51 0.62
CA GLY A 73 8.97 -7.30 1.16
C GLY A 73 9.64 -5.96 0.81
N LYS A 74 10.88 -5.95 0.31
CA LYS A 74 11.57 -4.74 -0.17
C LYS A 74 11.40 -4.50 -1.67
N SER A 75 10.84 -5.46 -2.41
CA SER A 75 10.57 -5.30 -3.84
C SER A 75 9.58 -4.14 -4.05
N GLN A 76 9.95 -3.19 -4.90
CA GLN A 76 9.12 -2.01 -5.16
C GLN A 76 7.84 -2.40 -5.89
N TYR A 77 6.69 -1.98 -5.35
CA TYR A 77 5.37 -2.21 -5.92
C TYR A 77 4.65 -0.88 -6.14
N TYR A 78 3.68 -0.87 -7.05
CA TYR A 78 2.83 0.29 -7.31
C TYR A 78 1.62 0.35 -6.38
N ILE A 79 0.95 -0.79 -6.19
CA ILE A 79 -0.29 -0.88 -5.43
C ILE A 79 -0.20 -2.10 -4.51
N MET A 80 -0.53 -1.95 -3.23
CA MET A 80 -0.87 -3.06 -2.34
C MET A 80 -2.34 -2.93 -1.99
N PHE A 81 -3.11 -4.00 -2.23
CA PHE A 81 -4.55 -4.01 -2.03
C PHE A 81 -5.03 -5.32 -1.42
N GLY A 82 -5.76 -5.26 -0.31
CA GLY A 82 -6.45 -6.43 0.24
C GLY A 82 -6.56 -6.49 1.76
N PRO A 83 -7.23 -7.54 2.27
CA PRO A 83 -7.38 -7.74 3.71
C PRO A 83 -6.04 -8.05 4.40
N ASP A 84 -5.86 -7.50 5.59
CA ASP A 84 -4.82 -7.87 6.53
C ASP A 84 -5.45 -8.03 7.91
N ILE A 85 -5.23 -9.21 8.49
CA ILE A 85 -5.83 -9.63 9.74
C ILE A 85 -4.69 -9.96 10.67
N CYS A 86 -4.62 -9.34 11.84
CA CYS A 86 -3.73 -9.76 12.90
C CYS A 86 -4.33 -9.43 14.26
N GLY A 87 -4.77 -10.47 14.96
CA GLY A 87 -5.39 -10.36 16.28
C GLY A 87 -6.69 -9.57 16.26
N PHE A 88 -6.96 -8.85 17.35
CA PHE A 88 -8.15 -8.00 17.48
C PHE A 88 -7.94 -6.59 16.93
N ASP A 89 -6.68 -6.15 16.84
CA ASP A 89 -6.33 -4.75 16.56
C ASP A 89 -6.29 -4.45 15.06
N ILE A 90 -5.86 -5.42 14.24
CA ILE A 90 -5.67 -5.23 12.80
C ILE A 90 -6.66 -6.10 12.06
N LYS A 91 -7.74 -5.50 11.55
CA LYS A 91 -8.77 -6.16 10.72
C LYS A 91 -9.21 -5.19 9.64
N GLN A 92 -8.32 -4.90 8.70
CA GLN A 92 -8.54 -3.85 7.72
C GLN A 92 -8.13 -4.26 6.31
N VAL A 93 -8.75 -3.62 5.33
CA VAL A 93 -8.33 -3.70 3.93
C VAL A 93 -7.32 -2.60 3.70
N HIS A 94 -6.10 -2.98 3.34
CA HIS A 94 -5.07 -2.05 2.92
C HIS A 94 -5.32 -1.59 1.49
N VAL A 95 -5.16 -0.29 1.27
CA VAL A 95 -4.97 0.32 -0.04
C VAL A 95 -3.75 1.23 0.09
N ILE A 96 -2.62 0.79 -0.44
CA ILE A 96 -1.36 1.53 -0.40
C ILE A 96 -0.93 1.81 -1.83
N LEU A 97 -0.68 3.08 -2.13
CA LEU A 97 -0.25 3.55 -3.43
C LEU A 97 1.17 4.07 -3.34
N HIS A 98 1.99 3.77 -4.33
CA HIS A 98 3.36 4.25 -4.43
C HIS A 98 3.45 5.40 -5.44
N PHE A 99 3.64 6.62 -4.94
CA PHE A 99 3.89 7.79 -5.78
C PHE A 99 4.94 8.68 -5.11
N LYS A 100 5.67 9.49 -5.89
CA LYS A 100 6.80 10.32 -5.39
C LYS A 100 7.86 9.56 -4.59
N ASN A 101 8.14 8.31 -4.98
CA ASN A 101 9.08 7.42 -4.29
C ASN A 101 8.72 7.17 -2.81
N GLN A 102 7.44 7.29 -2.44
CA GLN A 102 6.94 7.02 -1.10
C GLN A 102 5.66 6.18 -1.17
N TYR A 103 5.46 5.39 -0.12
CA TYR A 103 4.24 4.60 0.06
C TYR A 103 3.26 5.39 0.91
N HIS A 104 2.06 5.58 0.38
CA HIS A 104 0.99 6.27 1.07
C HIS A 104 -0.18 5.32 1.27
N SER A 105 -0.62 5.16 2.51
CA SER A 105 -1.77 4.34 2.88
C SER A 105 -3.03 5.17 3.01
N ASN A 106 -4.18 4.57 2.68
CA ASN A 106 -5.48 5.16 2.95
C ASN A 106 -5.63 5.43 4.45
N LYS A 107 -6.10 6.64 4.81
CA LYS A 107 -6.38 7.01 6.20
C LYS A 107 -7.74 6.52 6.69
N LYS A 108 -8.66 6.23 5.78
CA LYS A 108 -9.97 5.67 6.15
C LYS A 108 -9.83 4.18 6.46
N PRO A 109 -10.20 3.73 7.67
CA PRO A 109 -10.14 2.32 8.02
C PRO A 109 -11.28 1.57 7.32
N ILE A 110 -10.93 0.68 6.39
CA ILE A 110 -11.88 -0.19 5.69
C ILE A 110 -11.89 -1.53 6.42
N ARG A 111 -13.03 -1.93 7.00
CA ARG A 111 -13.11 -3.22 7.71
C ARG A 111 -13.10 -4.38 6.72
N CYS A 112 -12.23 -5.37 6.97
CA CYS A 112 -12.24 -6.62 6.22
C CYS A 112 -13.27 -7.59 6.80
N LYS A 113 -13.62 -8.60 6.00
CA LYS A 113 -14.38 -9.76 6.45
C LYS A 113 -13.43 -10.72 7.17
N VAL A 114 -13.95 -11.42 8.17
CA VAL A 114 -13.17 -12.32 9.05
C VAL A 114 -13.85 -13.68 9.24
N ASP A 115 -14.85 -13.97 8.41
CA ASP A 115 -15.50 -15.28 8.42
C ASP A 115 -14.68 -16.29 7.58
N GLY A 116 -15.13 -17.55 7.55
CA GLY A 116 -14.45 -18.63 6.84
C GLY A 116 -14.82 -18.74 5.35
N PHE A 117 -15.64 -17.82 4.83
CA PHE A 117 -16.18 -17.89 3.48
C PHE A 117 -15.30 -17.17 2.46
N THR A 118 -15.60 -17.41 1.19
CA THR A 118 -14.97 -16.70 0.09
C THR A 118 -15.55 -15.30 -0.01
N HIS A 119 -14.68 -14.29 -0.10
CA HIS A 119 -15.05 -12.89 -0.31
C HIS A 119 -14.40 -12.31 -1.56
N LEU A 120 -15.16 -11.47 -2.26
CA LEU A 120 -14.70 -10.77 -3.46
C LEU A 120 -14.20 -9.37 -3.07
N TYR A 121 -12.94 -9.07 -3.36
CA TYR A 121 -12.35 -7.75 -3.14
C TYR A 121 -12.12 -7.06 -4.48
N THR A 122 -12.61 -5.83 -4.63
CA THR A 122 -12.45 -5.02 -5.84
C THR A 122 -11.95 -3.64 -5.48
N LEU A 123 -10.89 -3.19 -6.14
CA LEU A 123 -10.37 -1.83 -6.10
C LEU A 123 -10.55 -1.20 -7.48
N ILE A 124 -11.15 -0.02 -7.52
CA ILE A 124 -11.34 0.78 -8.73
C ILE A 124 -10.59 2.09 -8.51
N LEU A 125 -9.65 2.39 -9.41
CA LEU A 125 -8.93 3.67 -9.47
C LEU A 125 -9.31 4.36 -10.78
N ARG A 126 -9.88 5.56 -10.70
CA ARG A 126 -10.35 6.32 -11.86
C ARG A 126 -9.37 7.44 -12.22
N PRO A 127 -9.36 7.89 -13.50
CA PRO A 127 -8.48 8.97 -13.94
C PRO A 127 -8.84 10.34 -13.35
N ASP A 128 -10.04 10.49 -12.78
CA ASP A 128 -10.49 11.70 -12.07
C ASP A 128 -9.99 11.79 -10.61
N LEU A 129 -9.01 10.95 -10.24
CA LEU A 129 -8.46 10.82 -8.89
C LEU A 129 -9.49 10.33 -7.85
N THR A 130 -10.57 9.69 -8.29
CA THR A 130 -11.48 8.98 -7.39
C THR A 130 -11.09 7.51 -7.27
N TYR A 131 -11.41 6.93 -6.11
CA TYR A 131 -11.25 5.52 -5.86
C TYR A 131 -12.52 4.94 -5.25
N GLU A 132 -12.70 3.64 -5.45
CA GLU A 132 -13.78 2.88 -4.84
C GLU A 132 -13.28 1.50 -4.44
N VAL A 133 -13.65 1.07 -3.24
CA VAL A 133 -13.39 -0.27 -2.72
C VAL A 133 -14.71 -0.98 -2.53
N LYS A 134 -14.89 -2.08 -3.27
CA LYS A 134 -16.04 -2.97 -3.14
C LYS A 134 -15.63 -4.26 -2.45
N ILE A 135 -16.49 -4.73 -1.55
CA ILE A 135 -16.41 -6.07 -0.95
C ILE A 135 -17.72 -6.77 -1.28
N ASP A 136 -17.65 -7.98 -1.82
CA ASP A 136 -18.84 -8.79 -2.14
C ASP A 136 -19.81 -8.06 -3.11
N GLY A 137 -19.25 -7.25 -4.02
CA GLY A 137 -19.99 -6.42 -4.96
C GLY A 137 -20.59 -5.13 -4.37
N GLN A 138 -20.50 -4.92 -3.05
CA GLN A 138 -21.01 -3.74 -2.37
C GLN A 138 -19.91 -2.70 -2.19
N ALA A 139 -20.18 -1.44 -2.57
CA ALA A 139 -19.29 -0.32 -2.30
C ALA A 139 -19.20 -0.06 -0.79
N ILE A 140 -18.02 -0.31 -0.22
CA ILE A 140 -17.77 -0.12 1.22
C ILE A 140 -17.12 1.24 1.48
N GLU A 141 -16.24 1.66 0.59
CA GLU A 141 -15.55 2.95 0.69
C GLU A 141 -15.39 3.57 -0.68
N SER A 142 -15.52 4.89 -0.73
CA SER A 142 -15.31 5.67 -1.95
C SER A 142 -14.84 7.06 -1.58
N GLY A 143 -13.97 7.64 -2.37
CA GLY A 143 -13.49 8.98 -2.11
C GLY A 143 -12.55 9.50 -3.18
N SER A 144 -11.88 10.60 -2.85
CA SER A 144 -10.83 11.16 -3.68
C SER A 144 -9.48 10.85 -3.05
N ILE A 145 -8.56 10.39 -3.89
CA ILE A 145 -7.19 10.01 -3.50
C ILE A 145 -6.49 11.20 -2.87
N GLU A 146 -6.71 12.42 -3.37
CA GLU A 146 -6.07 13.64 -2.85
C GLU A 146 -6.34 13.89 -1.37
N TYR A 147 -7.59 13.70 -0.94
CA TYR A 147 -8.01 13.96 0.43
C TYR A 147 -7.69 12.79 1.36
N ASP A 148 -8.04 11.57 0.94
CA ASP A 148 -7.96 10.40 1.82
C ASP A 148 -6.52 9.91 2.06
N TRP A 149 -5.58 10.31 1.20
CA TRP A 149 -4.14 10.13 1.38
C TRP A 149 -3.42 11.38 1.92
N ASN A 150 -4.14 12.43 2.34
CA ASN A 150 -3.60 13.70 2.87
C ASN A 150 -2.58 14.38 1.94
N LEU A 151 -2.79 14.31 0.62
CA LEU A 151 -1.86 14.86 -0.37
C LEU A 151 -1.76 16.38 -0.31
N THR A 152 -2.81 17.05 0.17
CA THR A 152 -2.80 18.51 0.42
C THR A 152 -1.73 18.92 1.43
N SER A 153 -1.43 18.08 2.42
CA SER A 153 -0.37 18.34 3.39
C SER A 153 1.02 18.18 2.76
N LEU A 154 1.18 17.23 1.84
CA LEU A 154 2.40 17.07 1.05
C LEU A 154 2.63 18.26 0.11
N LYS A 155 1.57 18.72 -0.58
CA LYS A 155 1.62 19.94 -1.42
C LYS A 155 2.08 21.16 -0.60
N LYS A 156 1.57 21.34 0.62
CA LYS A 156 1.97 22.45 1.52
C LYS A 156 3.43 22.33 2.00
N MET A 157 3.88 21.12 2.36
CA MET A 157 5.25 20.88 2.78
C MET A 157 6.25 21.09 1.64
N GLU A 158 5.96 20.58 0.44
CA GLU A 158 6.80 20.80 -0.75
C GLU A 158 6.88 22.27 -1.15
N LYS A 159 5.75 22.99 -1.08
CA LYS A 159 5.73 24.44 -1.31
C LYS A 159 6.64 25.17 -0.31
N SER A 160 6.57 24.82 0.97
CA SER A 160 7.44 25.42 1.99
C SER A 160 8.93 25.09 1.81
N LEU A 161 9.23 23.87 1.33
CA LEU A 161 10.61 23.43 1.04
C LEU A 161 11.18 24.10 -0.21
N ALA A 162 10.36 24.32 -1.24
CA ALA A 162 10.74 25.09 -2.41
C ALA A 162 10.99 26.56 -2.04
N GLU A 163 10.09 27.17 -1.26
CA GLU A 163 10.25 28.54 -0.75
C GLU A 163 11.48 28.69 0.16
N SER A 164 11.87 27.66 0.92
CA SER A 164 13.10 27.69 1.74
C SER A 164 14.36 27.55 0.89
N LYS A 165 14.35 26.69 -0.13
CA LYS A 165 15.48 26.53 -1.06
C LYS A 165 15.70 27.78 -1.91
N ASP A 166 14.64 28.43 -2.39
CA ASP A 166 14.74 29.72 -3.09
C ASP A 166 15.29 30.82 -2.16
N ARG A 167 14.98 30.79 -0.86
CA ARG A 167 15.54 31.70 0.15
C ARG A 167 17.00 31.41 0.53
N GLU A 168 17.49 30.19 0.31
CA GLU A 168 18.90 29.84 0.48
C GLU A 168 19.69 30.20 -0.78
N GLN A 169 19.18 29.86 -1.97
CA GLN A 169 19.78 30.24 -3.25
C GLN A 169 19.86 31.77 -3.41
N GLY A 170 18.79 32.49 -3.06
CA GLY A 170 18.75 33.95 -3.08
C GLY A 170 19.56 34.62 -1.96
N ARG A 171 20.02 33.87 -0.95
CA ARG A 171 20.99 34.36 0.04
C ARG A 171 22.42 34.18 -0.46
N GLU A 172 22.71 33.06 -1.11
CA GLU A 172 24.05 32.76 -1.62
C GLU A 172 24.42 33.64 -2.82
N ASP A 173 23.48 33.90 -3.74
CA ASP A 173 23.69 34.85 -4.86
C ASP A 173 23.83 36.30 -4.36
N LYS A 174 23.04 36.71 -3.36
CA LYS A 174 23.20 38.04 -2.74
C LYS A 174 24.51 38.16 -1.98
N LEU A 175 24.98 37.06 -1.37
CA LEU A 175 26.27 36.99 -0.66
C LEU A 175 27.47 37.15 -1.62
N GLN A 176 27.42 36.54 -2.80
CA GLN A 176 28.47 36.69 -3.80
C GLN A 176 28.42 38.01 -4.56
N ASP A 177 27.24 38.62 -4.71
CA ASP A 177 27.08 39.92 -5.36
C ASP A 177 27.58 41.08 -4.47
N TRP A 178 27.31 41.06 -3.15
CA TRP A 178 27.81 42.12 -2.25
C TRP A 178 29.34 42.08 -2.03
N GLU A 179 29.98 40.91 -2.12
CA GLU A 179 31.44 40.79 -1.99
C GLU A 179 32.19 41.35 -3.22
N LYS A 180 31.56 41.35 -4.41
CA LYS A 180 32.17 41.86 -5.65
C LYS A 180 32.10 43.37 -5.82
N HIS A 181 31.33 44.09 -4.99
CA HIS A 181 31.09 45.53 -5.14
C HIS A 181 31.96 46.46 -4.25
N PHE A 182 33.05 45.97 -3.65
CA PHE A 182 33.98 46.81 -2.87
C PHE A 182 35.36 47.04 -3.49
N LEU A 183 35.54 46.79 -4.80
CA LEU A 183 36.76 47.18 -5.51
C LEU A 183 36.42 47.98 -6.77
N ASP A 184 36.25 49.29 -6.63
CA ASP A 184 36.42 50.27 -7.72
C ASP A 184 36.74 51.65 -7.07
N ALA A 185 38.01 52.01 -6.90
CA ALA A 185 38.85 52.76 -7.84
C ALA A 185 38.33 54.18 -8.15
N GLY A 186 38.45 55.10 -7.19
CA GLY A 186 38.11 56.52 -7.37
C GLY A 186 39.10 57.55 -6.81
N ALA A 187 40.26 57.13 -6.27
CA ALA A 187 41.31 58.06 -5.83
C ALA A 187 42.52 57.92 -6.76
N SER A 188 42.66 58.86 -7.69
CA SER A 188 43.83 58.95 -8.55
C SER A 188 45.00 59.60 -7.79
N LYS A 189 46.22 59.08 -8.02
CA LYS A 189 47.47 59.61 -7.47
C LYS A 189 47.61 61.11 -7.84
N PRO A 190 47.88 62.02 -6.89
CA PRO A 190 48.17 63.41 -7.19
C PRO A 190 49.39 63.54 -8.12
N SER A 191 49.39 64.51 -9.04
CA SER A 191 50.48 64.71 -10.01
C SER A 191 51.83 65.07 -9.39
N ASP A 192 51.84 65.50 -8.12
CA ASP A 192 53.04 65.95 -7.41
C ASP A 192 53.69 64.84 -6.52
N TRP A 193 53.25 63.58 -6.64
CA TRP A 193 53.79 62.47 -5.83
C TRP A 193 55.09 61.90 -6.42
N ASN A 194 56.18 61.96 -5.64
CA ASN A 194 57.49 61.46 -6.05
C ASN A 194 57.85 60.13 -5.36
N SER A 195 57.78 59.03 -6.13
CA SER A 195 57.89 57.65 -5.63
C SER A 195 59.27 57.26 -5.08
N GLU A 196 60.33 58.05 -5.35
CA GLU A 196 61.67 57.80 -4.80
C GLU A 196 61.92 58.43 -3.42
N LEU A 197 61.11 59.42 -3.00
CA LEU A 197 61.24 60.09 -1.70
C LEU A 197 60.11 59.73 -0.71
N ASP A 198 58.90 59.42 -1.20
CA ASP A 198 57.70 59.26 -0.35
C ASP A 198 57.20 57.80 -0.20
N GLY A 199 57.81 56.82 -0.88
CA GLY A 199 57.41 55.41 -0.83
C GLY A 199 56.14 55.06 -1.63
N ASP A 200 55.74 53.78 -1.58
CA ASP A 200 54.56 53.26 -2.29
C ASP A 200 53.25 53.80 -1.71
N TRP A 201 52.43 54.39 -2.57
CA TRP A 201 51.16 55.00 -2.20
C TRP A 201 50.10 53.94 -1.82
N GLN A 202 49.42 54.11 -0.67
CA GLN A 202 48.30 53.26 -0.26
C GLN A 202 46.99 54.06 -0.25
N ALA A 203 45.95 53.51 -0.89
CA ALA A 203 44.63 54.13 -0.98
C ALA A 203 43.91 54.17 0.39
N PRO A 204 43.08 55.20 0.68
CA PRO A 204 42.30 55.24 1.92
C PRO A 204 41.22 54.14 1.94
N MET A 205 41.05 53.46 3.08
CA MET A 205 39.94 52.51 3.27
C MET A 205 38.64 53.27 3.60
N LEU A 206 37.61 53.10 2.77
CA LEU A 206 36.26 53.62 3.04
C LEU A 206 35.57 52.78 4.13
N GLN A 207 35.06 53.43 5.17
CA GLN A 207 34.18 52.78 6.15
C GLN A 207 32.75 52.67 5.60
N LYS A 208 32.06 51.57 5.93
CA LYS A 208 30.65 51.33 5.57
C LYS A 208 29.74 52.42 6.14
N PRO A 209 28.82 53.01 5.36
CA PRO A 209 27.78 53.86 5.94
C PRO A 209 26.74 53.01 6.70
N PRO A 210 26.17 53.52 7.81
CA PRO A 210 25.17 52.79 8.58
C PRO A 210 23.86 52.72 7.78
N TYR A 211 23.32 51.50 7.73
CA TYR A 211 22.05 51.11 7.11
C TYR A 211 20.91 52.09 7.46
N GLN A 212 20.28 52.70 6.44
CA GLN A 212 19.04 53.46 6.58
C GLN A 212 17.90 52.73 5.87
N ASP A 213 16.85 52.47 6.65
CA ASP A 213 15.57 51.90 6.24
C ASP A 213 14.82 52.81 5.27
N GLY A 214 14.28 52.20 4.21
CA GLY A 214 13.05 52.66 3.57
C GLY A 214 13.19 53.53 2.33
N LEU A 215 13.34 52.91 1.16
CA LEU A 215 12.85 53.45 -0.11
C LEU A 215 12.19 52.33 -0.94
N LYS A 216 10.92 52.54 -1.31
CA LYS A 216 10.13 51.67 -2.19
C LYS A 216 10.58 51.88 -3.64
N PRO A 217 10.66 50.86 -4.50
CA PRO A 217 10.90 51.08 -5.92
C PRO A 217 9.56 51.30 -6.65
N GLU A 218 9.35 52.53 -7.13
CA GLU A 218 8.46 52.82 -8.25
C GLU A 218 9.21 52.57 -9.57
N GLY A 219 8.55 51.87 -10.50
CA GLY A 219 8.83 51.94 -11.93
C GLY A 219 10.06 51.18 -12.45
N ILE A 220 9.91 49.87 -12.70
CA ILE A 220 10.63 49.22 -13.81
C ILE A 220 9.59 48.41 -14.62
N GLU A 221 9.62 48.64 -15.93
CA GLU A 221 8.68 48.17 -16.94
C GLU A 221 8.57 46.64 -16.97
N LYS A 222 7.30 46.18 -16.97
CA LYS A 222 6.93 44.87 -17.49
C LYS A 222 7.24 44.89 -18.98
N ASP A 223 8.33 44.26 -19.42
CA ASP A 223 8.44 43.60 -20.73
C ASP A 223 9.86 43.07 -20.96
N VAL A 224 10.18 41.99 -20.27
CA VAL A 224 11.07 40.95 -20.82
C VAL A 224 10.46 39.60 -20.46
N TRP A 225 9.31 39.30 -21.07
CA TRP A 225 8.83 37.91 -21.20
C TRP A 225 9.73 37.19 -22.21
N LEU A 226 10.98 36.95 -21.81
CA LEU A 226 11.79 35.95 -22.49
C LEU A 226 11.16 34.60 -22.18
N HIS A 227 10.54 33.98 -23.18
CA HIS A 227 10.21 32.55 -23.22
C HIS A 227 11.51 31.72 -23.22
N GLN A 228 12.27 31.83 -22.14
CA GLN A 228 13.25 30.84 -21.79
C GLN A 228 12.43 29.68 -21.22
N LYS A 229 12.33 28.60 -21.99
CA LYS A 229 12.05 27.25 -21.48
C LYS A 229 13.15 26.89 -20.47
N MET A 230 13.16 27.58 -19.33
CA MET A 230 13.67 27.03 -18.10
C MET A 230 12.66 25.95 -17.72
N LYS A 231 13.20 24.76 -17.45
CA LYS A 231 12.50 23.60 -16.91
C LYS A 231 11.47 24.09 -15.89
N ASN A 232 10.18 24.02 -16.19
CA ASN A 232 9.18 24.00 -15.13
C ASN A 232 9.44 22.67 -14.40
N THR A 233 10.20 22.68 -13.29
CA THR A 233 9.79 23.01 -11.91
C THR A 233 8.62 22.13 -11.48
N ASN A 234 8.84 21.44 -10.36
CA ASN A 234 7.96 20.63 -9.53
C ASN A 234 6.57 21.23 -9.24
N TYR A 235 5.82 21.60 -10.27
CA TYR A 235 4.40 21.79 -10.21
C TYR A 235 3.78 20.45 -10.54
N LEU A 236 3.21 19.83 -9.50
CA LEU A 236 2.37 18.65 -9.63
C LEU A 236 1.25 18.97 -10.62
N THR A 237 1.38 18.51 -11.85
CA THR A 237 0.22 18.14 -12.63
C THR A 237 -0.51 17.07 -11.82
N GLU A 238 -1.79 17.28 -11.51
CA GLU A 238 -2.68 16.38 -10.74
C GLU A 238 -2.66 14.91 -11.23
N TYR A 239 -2.11 14.69 -12.42
CA TYR A 239 -2.06 13.46 -13.20
C TYR A 239 -1.05 12.38 -12.73
N ASP A 240 -0.24 12.60 -11.69
CA ASP A 240 0.85 11.67 -11.30
C ASP A 240 0.56 10.82 -10.05
N LEU A 241 -0.66 10.90 -9.50
CA LEU A 241 -0.99 10.33 -8.19
C LEU A 241 -1.58 8.91 -8.27
N SER A 242 -2.25 8.57 -9.37
CA SER A 242 -2.89 7.28 -9.60
C SER A 242 -2.54 6.66 -10.96
N GLU A 243 -1.68 7.32 -11.74
CA GLU A 243 -1.19 6.82 -13.01
C GLU A 243 0.12 6.06 -12.80
N PHE A 244 0.16 4.82 -13.25
CA PHE A 244 1.34 3.98 -13.22
C PHE A 244 1.71 3.60 -14.65
N GLU A 245 3.00 3.73 -14.94
CA GLU A 245 3.58 3.25 -16.19
C GLU A 245 4.08 1.82 -16.00
N ASN A 246 4.09 1.04 -17.07
CA ASN A 246 4.74 -0.28 -17.10
C ASN A 246 4.25 -1.28 -16.03
N ILE A 247 2.95 -1.30 -15.71
CA ILE A 247 2.34 -2.34 -14.87
C ILE A 247 2.48 -3.67 -15.61
N GLY A 248 3.09 -4.69 -14.99
CA GLY A 248 3.36 -5.95 -15.71
C GLY A 248 3.45 -7.21 -14.86
N ALA A 249 3.29 -7.12 -13.54
CA ALA A 249 3.23 -8.30 -12.69
C ALA A 249 2.27 -8.09 -11.50
N ILE A 250 1.65 -9.19 -11.07
CA ILE A 250 0.91 -9.29 -9.81
C ILE A 250 1.62 -10.31 -8.93
N GLY A 251 1.65 -10.08 -7.63
CA GLY A 251 2.22 -11.05 -6.70
C GLY A 251 1.56 -11.04 -5.34
N LEU A 252 1.66 -12.18 -4.69
CA LEU A 252 1.31 -12.42 -3.31
C LEU A 252 2.64 -12.48 -2.55
N GLU A 253 2.90 -11.47 -1.72
CA GLU A 253 4.03 -11.46 -0.79
C GLU A 253 3.45 -11.20 0.59
N LEU A 254 3.33 -12.25 1.41
CA LEU A 254 2.53 -12.23 2.63
C LEU A 254 3.09 -13.17 3.70
N TRP A 255 2.89 -12.77 4.95
CA TRP A 255 3.15 -13.59 6.13
C TRP A 255 1.85 -14.20 6.63
N GLN A 256 1.86 -15.48 7.02
CA GLN A 256 0.74 -16.11 7.70
C GLN A 256 1.22 -16.96 8.87
N VAL A 257 0.62 -16.74 10.05
CA VAL A 257 0.81 -17.57 11.23
C VAL A 257 0.10 -18.91 11.01
N ARG A 258 -1.20 -18.88 10.71
CA ARG A 258 -1.98 -20.07 10.33
C ARG A 258 -2.26 -20.07 8.83
N SER A 259 -1.77 -21.08 8.13
CA SER A 259 -2.02 -21.28 6.70
C SER A 259 -3.40 -21.88 6.43
N GLY A 260 -3.82 -21.82 5.17
CA GLY A 260 -5.12 -22.31 4.70
C GLY A 260 -5.89 -21.29 3.86
N THR A 261 -5.32 -20.10 3.63
CA THR A 261 -5.96 -19.07 2.81
C THR A 261 -5.87 -19.44 1.35
N ILE A 262 -7.00 -19.36 0.67
CA ILE A 262 -7.15 -19.68 -0.74
C ILE A 262 -7.37 -18.38 -1.50
N PHE A 263 -6.58 -18.16 -2.55
CA PHE A 263 -6.73 -17.06 -3.49
C PHE A 263 -7.15 -17.57 -4.85
N ASP A 264 -8.10 -16.88 -5.48
CA ASP A 264 -8.61 -17.24 -6.79
C ASP A 264 -9.19 -16.02 -7.54
N ASN A 265 -9.61 -16.21 -8.79
CA ASN A 265 -10.36 -15.25 -9.60
C ASN A 265 -9.69 -13.89 -9.78
N PHE A 266 -8.37 -13.89 -9.96
CA PHE A 266 -7.60 -12.67 -10.22
C PHE A 266 -8.00 -12.04 -11.56
N LEU A 267 -8.42 -10.78 -11.51
CA LEU A 267 -8.81 -9.96 -12.65
C LEU A 267 -8.17 -8.58 -12.55
N ILE A 268 -7.57 -8.13 -13.64
CA ILE A 268 -7.11 -6.75 -13.83
C ILE A 268 -7.67 -6.26 -15.16
N THR A 269 -8.45 -5.18 -15.15
CA THR A 269 -9.14 -4.66 -16.34
C THR A 269 -9.29 -3.13 -16.28
N ASP A 270 -9.67 -2.50 -17.40
CA ASP A 270 -10.03 -1.08 -17.48
C ASP A 270 -11.55 -0.81 -17.50
N ASP A 271 -12.36 -1.88 -17.44
CA ASP A 271 -13.82 -1.84 -17.51
C ASP A 271 -14.48 -2.27 -16.19
N GLU A 272 -15.23 -1.36 -15.57
CA GLU A 272 -15.98 -1.60 -14.32
C GLU A 272 -17.17 -2.56 -14.51
N GLU A 273 -17.86 -2.49 -15.66
CA GLU A 273 -19.03 -3.33 -15.95
C GLU A 273 -18.58 -4.78 -16.20
N TYR A 274 -17.49 -4.95 -16.94
CA TYR A 274 -16.87 -6.27 -17.12
C TYR A 274 -16.48 -6.89 -15.78
N ALA A 275 -15.85 -6.12 -14.89
CA ALA A 275 -15.45 -6.61 -13.57
C ALA A 275 -16.65 -7.03 -12.70
N GLU A 276 -17.74 -6.26 -12.74
CA GLU A 276 -18.97 -6.61 -12.03
C GLU A 276 -19.61 -7.89 -12.57
N ASN A 277 -19.67 -8.04 -13.90
CA ASN A 277 -20.20 -9.24 -14.54
C ASN A 277 -19.32 -10.46 -14.24
N PHE A 278 -17.99 -10.31 -14.24
CA PHE A 278 -17.07 -11.37 -13.85
C PHE A 278 -17.24 -11.76 -12.37
N GLY A 279 -17.44 -10.79 -11.47
CA GLY A 279 -17.72 -11.05 -10.06
C GLY A 279 -19.05 -11.79 -9.84
N LYS A 280 -20.07 -11.48 -10.64
CA LYS A 280 -21.35 -12.22 -10.65
C LYS A 280 -21.19 -13.64 -11.18
N ALA A 281 -20.45 -13.83 -12.26
CA ALA A 281 -20.25 -15.15 -12.87
C ALA A 281 -19.36 -16.09 -12.04
N THR A 282 -18.53 -15.55 -11.14
CA THR A 282 -17.59 -16.33 -10.32
C THR A 282 -18.10 -16.42 -8.87
N TRP A 283 -17.87 -15.40 -8.07
CA TRP A 283 -18.10 -15.42 -6.62
C TRP A 283 -19.57 -15.59 -6.23
N VAL A 284 -20.52 -14.97 -6.95
CA VAL A 284 -21.95 -15.09 -6.60
C VAL A 284 -22.45 -16.52 -6.77
N GLU A 285 -21.99 -17.22 -7.82
CA GLU A 285 -22.31 -18.63 -8.06
C GLU A 285 -21.64 -19.54 -7.01
N THR A 286 -20.42 -19.23 -6.55
CA THR A 286 -19.72 -20.03 -5.54
C THR A 286 -20.31 -19.88 -4.13
N LYS A 287 -20.82 -18.69 -3.76
CA LYS A 287 -21.25 -18.37 -2.39
C LYS A 287 -22.39 -19.25 -1.87
N GLY A 288 -23.35 -19.59 -2.72
CA GLY A 288 -24.51 -20.41 -2.35
C GLY A 288 -24.09 -21.83 -1.95
N PRO A 289 -23.50 -22.61 -2.89
CA PRO A 289 -22.99 -23.94 -2.63
C PRO A 289 -21.97 -24.00 -1.49
N GLU A 290 -21.10 -22.98 -1.35
CA GLU A 290 -20.12 -22.93 -0.27
C GLU A 290 -20.80 -22.91 1.11
N ARG A 291 -21.85 -22.11 1.30
CA ARG A 291 -22.60 -22.05 2.56
C ARG A 291 -23.34 -23.35 2.87
N GLU A 292 -23.92 -23.98 1.85
CA GLU A 292 -24.59 -25.26 2.03
C GLU A 292 -23.60 -26.36 2.44
N MET A 293 -22.40 -26.38 1.84
CA MET A 293 -21.36 -27.33 2.23
C MET A 293 -20.85 -27.06 3.66
N ASP A 294 -20.64 -25.80 4.06
CA ASP A 294 -20.24 -25.45 5.43
C ASP A 294 -21.30 -25.88 6.46
N ASP A 295 -22.59 -25.67 6.17
CA ASP A 295 -23.70 -26.11 7.03
C ASP A 295 -23.76 -27.64 7.17
N VAL A 296 -23.42 -28.38 6.11
CA VAL A 296 -23.34 -29.85 6.13
C VAL A 296 -22.14 -30.29 6.96
N GLN A 297 -20.95 -29.73 6.70
CA GLN A 297 -19.73 -30.05 7.46
C GLN A 297 -19.89 -29.75 8.96
N ALA A 298 -20.47 -28.61 9.31
CA ALA A 298 -20.73 -28.24 10.70
C ALA A 298 -21.67 -29.23 11.41
N LYS A 299 -22.69 -29.75 10.71
CA LYS A 299 -23.59 -30.79 11.26
C LYS A 299 -22.88 -32.13 11.41
N GLU A 300 -22.01 -32.49 10.48
CA GLU A 300 -21.20 -33.71 10.57
C GLU A 300 -20.17 -33.64 11.70
N GLU A 301 -19.48 -32.52 11.87
CA GLU A 301 -18.57 -32.28 12.99
C GLU A 301 -19.29 -32.34 14.33
N LEU A 302 -20.47 -31.71 14.45
CA LEU A 302 -21.28 -31.78 15.66
C LEU A 302 -21.75 -33.21 15.97
N LYS A 303 -22.08 -33.98 14.93
CA LYS A 303 -22.47 -35.38 15.08
C LYS A 303 -21.29 -36.23 15.55
N ARG A 304 -20.11 -36.06 14.93
CA ARG A 304 -18.89 -36.77 15.31
C ARG A 304 -18.46 -36.45 16.74
N ALA A 305 -18.49 -35.18 17.14
CA ALA A 305 -18.19 -34.78 18.51
C ALA A 305 -19.14 -35.42 19.54
N ARG A 306 -20.44 -35.53 19.23
CA ARG A 306 -21.39 -36.24 20.10
C ARG A 306 -21.12 -37.74 20.18
N GLU A 307 -20.74 -38.37 19.06
CA GLU A 307 -20.38 -39.79 19.03
C GLU A 307 -19.09 -40.03 19.85
N GLU A 308 -18.09 -39.16 19.74
CA GLU A 308 -16.86 -39.19 20.54
C GLU A 308 -17.14 -38.99 22.05
N ASP A 309 -17.98 -38.02 22.42
CA ASP A 309 -18.41 -37.81 23.81
C ASP A 309 -19.17 -39.03 24.37
N GLU A 310 -20.04 -39.66 23.55
CA GLU A 310 -20.77 -40.88 23.93
C GLU A 310 -19.83 -42.09 24.09
N GLU A 311 -18.82 -42.25 23.23
CA GLU A 311 -17.79 -43.28 23.33
C GLU A 311 -16.90 -43.08 24.56
N GLU A 312 -16.48 -41.85 24.86
CA GLU A 312 -15.70 -41.53 26.07
C GLU A 312 -16.51 -41.85 27.34
N LEU A 313 -17.79 -41.46 27.38
CA LEU A 313 -18.71 -41.80 28.47
C LEU A 313 -18.94 -43.31 28.63
N LEU A 314 -18.88 -44.08 27.54
CA LEU A 314 -18.96 -45.54 27.58
C LEU A 314 -17.66 -46.14 28.10
N MET A 315 -16.50 -45.69 27.63
CA MET A 315 -15.18 -46.15 28.10
C MET A 315 -15.00 -45.89 29.61
N ASP A 316 -15.35 -44.71 30.11
CA ASP A 316 -15.29 -44.37 31.54
C ASP A 316 -16.17 -45.29 32.41
N LYS A 317 -17.31 -45.75 31.89
CA LYS A 317 -18.20 -46.71 32.59
C LYS A 317 -17.62 -48.12 32.62
N PHE A 318 -16.84 -48.53 31.62
CA PHE A 318 -16.19 -49.84 31.60
C PHE A 318 -14.96 -49.87 32.53
N ASP A 319 -14.14 -48.82 32.57
CA ASP A 319 -12.98 -48.71 33.47
C ASP A 319 -13.39 -48.52 34.95
N GLY A 320 -14.54 -47.89 35.21
CA GLY A 320 -15.12 -47.79 36.55
C GLY A 320 -15.56 -49.13 37.15
N ASN A 321 -15.76 -50.18 36.33
CA ASN A 321 -16.29 -51.47 36.78
C ASN A 321 -15.18 -52.51 37.12
N GLU A 322 -13.94 -52.32 36.66
CA GLU A 322 -12.81 -53.18 37.08
C GLU A 322 -12.43 -52.99 38.56
N ASN A 323 -12.73 -51.83 39.15
CA ASN A 323 -12.46 -51.56 40.57
C ASN A 323 -13.51 -52.15 41.53
N VAL A 324 -14.64 -52.65 41.04
CA VAL A 324 -15.65 -53.32 41.88
C VAL A 324 -15.33 -54.80 42.07
N PHE A 325 -14.71 -55.47 41.10
CA PHE A 325 -14.35 -56.89 41.19
C PHE A 325 -13.12 -57.17 42.10
N LYS A 326 -12.19 -56.22 42.24
CA LYS A 326 -11.03 -56.39 43.15
C LYS A 326 -11.37 -56.23 44.64
N ARG A 327 -12.57 -55.74 44.99
CA ARG A 327 -12.99 -55.55 46.40
C ARG A 327 -13.70 -56.78 47.00
N PHE A 328 -14.19 -57.70 46.17
CA PHE A 328 -14.87 -58.91 46.65
C PHE A 328 -13.94 -60.09 46.97
N HIS A 329 -12.70 -60.11 46.47
CA HIS A 329 -11.75 -61.20 46.76
C HIS A 329 -10.92 -61.03 48.04
N ARG A 330 -11.09 -59.93 48.80
CA ARG A 330 -10.29 -59.65 50.01
C ARG A 330 -11.06 -59.76 51.33
N ARG A 331 -12.16 -60.54 51.35
CA ARG A 331 -13.05 -60.67 52.52
C ARG A 331 -13.23 -62.10 53.05
N ASN A 332 -12.38 -63.04 52.65
CA ASN A 332 -12.46 -64.45 53.07
C ASN A 332 -11.10 -65.07 53.41
N GLU A 333 -10.23 -64.34 54.11
CA GLU A 333 -9.11 -64.96 54.85
C GLU A 333 -9.10 -64.36 56.26
N LEU A 334 -9.64 -65.15 57.19
CA LEU A 334 -9.65 -64.98 58.64
C LEU A 334 -8.51 -65.81 59.24
#